data_AF-A0A1J1CT46-F1
#
_entry.id   AF-A0A1J1CT46-F1
#
_cell.length_a   1.000
_cell.length_b   1.000
_cell.length_c   1.000
_cell.angle_alpha   90.00
_cell.angle_beta   90.00
_cell.angle_gamma   90.00
#
_symmetry.space_group_name_H-M   'P 1'
#
loop_
_entity.id
_entity.type
_entity.pdbx_description
1 polymer ?
#
loop_
_entity_poly.entity_id
_entity_poly.type
_entity_poly.pdbx_seq_one_letter_code
_entity_poly.pdbx_strand_id
1 'polypeptide(L)'
;MNKTKIKSIIVSIVLVSSLFIVSGCNLLENEYKQLQEHFKGRNAIITTYDKESKPLDRIEGKSISISLDDKFKEQDEKGETIKKSSVLNITVGNNQIIHVGSSLILQEDGLQDLMKDTLKTTEIINQDKSRPFLRNIVDSYKNITSGKKRVILIRSQDGKPLATFVGDNVSYFATDIPKSTGILIDGKYLLIYRCDYTIYDMDLIR
;
A
#
# COMPACT_ATOMS: atom_id res chain seq x y z
N MET A 1 3.65 60.03 -2.03
CA MET A 1 3.60 58.92 -3.00
C MET A 1 2.36 59.08 -3.88
N ASN A 2 2.50 59.07 -5.21
CA ASN A 2 1.42 59.45 -6.13
C ASN A 2 0.23 58.46 -6.07
N LYS A 3 -1.01 58.96 -6.03
CA LYS A 3 -2.24 58.14 -5.87
C LYS A 3 -2.35 57.01 -6.90
N THR A 4 -1.84 57.20 -8.11
CA THR A 4 -1.77 56.20 -9.19
C THR A 4 -0.78 55.06 -8.90
N LYS A 5 0.37 55.36 -8.27
CA LYS A 5 1.35 54.34 -7.88
C LYS A 5 0.82 53.49 -6.72
N ILE A 6 0.09 54.09 -5.77
CA ILE A 6 -0.54 53.36 -4.66
C ILE A 6 -1.63 52.40 -5.18
N LYS A 7 -2.48 52.85 -6.13
CA LYS A 7 -3.49 51.98 -6.76
C LYS A 7 -2.86 50.81 -7.53
N SER A 8 -1.77 51.04 -8.26
CA SER A 8 -1.06 49.98 -8.98
C SER A 8 -0.45 48.93 -8.03
N ILE A 9 0.10 49.36 -6.90
CA ILE A 9 0.69 48.44 -5.90
C ILE A 9 -0.40 47.58 -5.23
N ILE A 10 -1.56 48.18 -4.91
CA ILE A 10 -2.69 47.45 -4.32
C ILE A 10 -3.23 46.40 -5.31
N VAL A 11 -3.35 46.74 -6.59
CA VAL A 11 -3.79 45.78 -7.63
C VAL A 11 -2.80 44.62 -7.76
N SER A 12 -1.49 44.88 -7.76
CA SER A 12 -0.47 43.81 -7.83
C SER A 12 -0.49 42.90 -6.60
N ILE A 13 -0.70 43.43 -5.39
CA ILE A 13 -0.80 42.62 -4.16
C ILE A 13 -2.03 41.72 -4.18
N VAL A 14 -3.18 42.22 -4.64
CA VAL A 14 -4.41 41.42 -4.76
C VAL A 14 -4.28 40.34 -5.83
N LEU A 15 -3.60 40.64 -6.95
CA LEU A 15 -3.34 39.65 -7.99
C LEU A 15 -2.42 38.52 -7.48
N VAL A 16 -1.36 38.87 -6.76
CA VAL A 16 -0.42 37.90 -6.19
C VAL A 16 -1.09 37.08 -5.08
N SER A 17 -1.91 37.68 -4.22
CA SER A 17 -2.66 36.91 -3.20
C SER A 17 -3.70 35.97 -3.82
N SER A 18 -4.31 36.34 -4.95
CA SER A 18 -5.28 35.48 -5.65
C SER A 18 -4.63 34.25 -6.31
N LEU A 19 -3.34 34.32 -6.66
CA LEU A 19 -2.58 33.19 -7.21
C LEU A 19 -2.25 32.11 -6.16
N PHE A 20 -2.21 32.45 -4.87
CA PHE A 20 -1.96 31.48 -3.80
C PHE A 20 -3.21 30.71 -3.35
N ILE A 21 -4.42 31.16 -3.70
CA ILE A 21 -5.67 30.54 -3.25
C ILE A 21 -6.07 29.35 -4.15
N VAL A 22 -5.61 29.30 -5.41
CA VAL A 22 -6.05 28.29 -6.38
C VAL A 22 -5.23 26.99 -6.33
N SER A 23 -4.13 26.94 -5.58
CA SER A 23 -3.30 25.72 -5.47
C SER A 23 -3.66 24.80 -4.28
N GLY A 24 -4.71 25.14 -3.50
CA GLY A 24 -4.94 24.53 -2.18
C GLY A 24 -5.93 23.36 -2.08
N CYS A 25 -6.77 23.08 -3.08
CA CYS A 25 -7.91 22.16 -2.89
C CYS A 25 -8.02 20.94 -3.82
N ASN A 26 -7.13 20.75 -4.79
CA ASN A 26 -7.19 19.59 -5.70
C ASN A 26 -6.22 18.45 -5.39
N LEU A 27 -5.40 18.56 -4.34
CA LEU A 27 -4.34 17.58 -4.07
C LEU A 27 -4.83 16.34 -3.28
N LEU A 28 -6.00 16.40 -2.64
CA LEU A 28 -6.49 15.33 -1.76
C LEU A 28 -7.60 14.46 -2.37
N GLU A 29 -8.30 14.92 -3.42
CA GLU A 29 -9.33 14.11 -4.09
C GLU A 29 -8.77 13.17 -5.17
N ASN A 30 -7.60 13.48 -5.74
CA ASN A 30 -7.02 12.69 -6.84
C ASN A 30 -6.23 11.45 -6.40
N GLU A 31 -5.74 11.39 -5.16
CA GLU A 31 -4.97 10.21 -4.68
C GLU A 31 -5.83 8.96 -4.47
N TYR A 32 -7.16 9.11 -4.43
CA TYR A 32 -8.09 8.00 -4.21
C TYR A 32 -8.34 7.14 -5.46
N LYS A 33 -8.08 7.69 -6.66
CA LYS A 33 -8.49 7.05 -7.91
C LYS A 33 -7.28 6.54 -8.70
N GLN A 34 -7.29 5.21 -8.84
CA GLN A 34 -6.53 4.39 -9.79
C GLN A 34 -5.16 3.90 -9.31
N LEU A 35 -5.20 3.00 -8.34
CA LEU A 35 -4.15 2.02 -8.06
C LEU A 35 -3.55 1.36 -9.33
N GLN A 36 -4.36 1.23 -10.39
CA GLN A 36 -3.91 0.79 -11.72
C GLN A 36 -2.84 1.69 -12.35
N GLU A 37 -2.91 3.01 -12.15
CA GLU A 37 -1.90 3.95 -12.65
C GLU A 37 -0.56 3.77 -11.93
N HIS A 38 -0.60 3.44 -10.63
CA HIS A 38 0.61 3.27 -9.83
C HIS A 38 1.47 2.11 -10.31
N PHE A 39 0.88 1.01 -10.78
CA PHE A 39 1.59 -0.19 -11.24
C PHE A 39 1.81 -0.25 -12.76
N LYS A 40 1.32 0.74 -13.53
CA LYS A 40 1.50 0.78 -14.99
C LYS A 40 2.98 0.87 -15.35
N GLY A 41 3.45 -0.07 -16.18
CA GLY A 41 4.84 -0.13 -16.63
C GLY A 41 5.84 -0.68 -15.60
N ARG A 42 5.41 -0.97 -14.36
CA ARG A 42 6.26 -1.48 -13.28
C ARG A 42 6.21 -3.00 -13.20
N ASN A 43 7.29 -3.61 -12.71
CA ASN A 43 7.29 -5.01 -12.31
C ASN A 43 6.74 -5.13 -10.90
N ALA A 44 5.95 -6.16 -10.64
CA ALA A 44 5.38 -6.41 -9.34
C ALA A 44 5.11 -7.90 -9.12
N ILE A 45 4.89 -8.24 -7.86
CA ILE A 45 4.73 -9.61 -7.38
C ILE A 45 3.44 -9.67 -6.58
N ILE A 46 2.54 -10.54 -7.02
CA ILE A 46 1.31 -10.88 -6.29
C ILE A 46 1.60 -12.13 -5.47
N THR A 47 1.30 -12.08 -4.17
CA THR A 47 1.32 -13.24 -3.28
C THR A 47 -0.04 -13.40 -2.61
N THR A 48 -0.65 -14.59 -2.73
CA THR A 48 -1.87 -14.97 -2.01
C THR A 48 -1.51 -15.84 -0.81
N TYR A 49 -2.35 -15.80 0.22
CA TYR A 49 -2.11 -16.56 1.46
C TYR A 49 -3.32 -17.41 1.82
N ASP A 50 -3.05 -18.61 2.35
CA ASP A 50 -4.09 -19.48 2.90
C ASP A 50 -4.54 -19.03 4.31
N LYS A 51 -5.52 -19.74 4.89
CA LYS A 51 -6.01 -19.45 6.26
C LYS A 51 -4.93 -19.65 7.33
N GLU A 52 -3.92 -20.46 7.04
CA GLU A 52 -2.80 -20.71 7.93
C GLU A 52 -1.68 -19.69 7.76
N SER A 53 -1.91 -18.66 6.94
CA SER A 53 -0.95 -17.58 6.67
C SER A 53 0.31 -18.05 5.94
N LYS A 54 0.18 -19.16 5.20
CA LYS A 54 1.22 -19.66 4.30
C LYS A 54 1.02 -19.09 2.89
N PRO A 55 2.10 -18.67 2.21
CA PRO A 55 2.02 -18.30 0.80
C PRO A 55 1.49 -19.46 -0.05
N LEU A 56 0.47 -19.20 -0.87
CA LEU A 56 -0.14 -20.18 -1.77
C LEU A 56 0.36 -19.98 -3.20
N ASP A 57 0.02 -18.85 -3.81
CA ASP A 57 0.46 -18.48 -5.15
C ASP A 57 1.43 -17.30 -5.10
N ARG A 58 2.43 -17.33 -5.98
CA ARG A 58 3.34 -16.20 -6.21
C ARG A 58 3.47 -15.96 -7.71
N ILE A 59 2.99 -14.81 -8.15
CA ILE A 59 2.92 -14.44 -9.58
C ILE A 59 3.71 -13.17 -9.79
N GLU A 60 4.71 -13.24 -10.66
CA GLU A 60 5.56 -12.10 -11.02
C GLU A 60 5.17 -11.61 -12.42
N GLY A 61 5.06 -10.30 -12.60
CA GLY A 61 4.68 -9.74 -13.89
C GLY A 61 4.80 -8.23 -13.98
N LYS A 62 4.54 -7.70 -15.18
CA LYS A 62 4.67 -6.28 -15.50
C LYS A 62 3.32 -5.65 -15.80
N SER A 63 3.14 -4.39 -15.41
CA SER A 63 1.92 -3.61 -15.62
C SER A 63 0.69 -4.30 -15.05
N ILE A 64 0.76 -4.63 -13.75
CA ILE A 64 -0.35 -5.27 -13.05
C ILE A 64 -1.46 -4.24 -12.84
N SER A 65 -2.69 -4.57 -13.25
CA SER A 65 -3.88 -3.78 -12.93
C SER A 65 -4.80 -4.57 -12.03
N ILE A 66 -5.46 -3.87 -11.11
CA ILE A 66 -6.42 -4.48 -10.19
C ILE A 66 -7.68 -3.62 -10.14
N SER A 67 -8.82 -4.28 -10.24
CA SER A 67 -10.14 -3.66 -10.19
C SER A 67 -11.14 -4.60 -9.52
N LEU A 68 -12.34 -4.11 -9.26
CA LEU A 68 -13.45 -4.93 -8.79
C LEU A 68 -14.16 -5.56 -9.98
N ASP A 69 -14.58 -6.83 -9.84
CA ASP A 69 -15.47 -7.45 -10.82
C ASP A 69 -16.91 -6.99 -10.57
N ASP A 70 -17.39 -6.14 -11.48
CA ASP A 70 -18.73 -5.56 -11.50
C ASP A 70 -19.87 -6.58 -11.54
N LYS A 71 -19.62 -7.85 -11.93
CA LYS A 71 -20.66 -8.90 -11.95
C LYS A 71 -21.18 -9.24 -10.55
N PHE A 72 -20.44 -8.89 -9.50
CA PHE A 72 -20.76 -9.22 -8.11
C PHE A 72 -21.12 -7.99 -7.27
N LYS A 73 -21.48 -6.87 -7.91
CA LYS A 73 -22.04 -5.70 -7.22
C LYS A 73 -23.54 -5.92 -6.96
N GLU A 74 -24.00 -5.57 -5.77
CA GLU A 74 -25.45 -5.53 -5.49
C GLU A 74 -25.94 -4.10 -5.75
N GLN A 75 -26.99 -3.97 -6.56
CA GLN A 75 -27.63 -2.70 -6.91
C GLN A 75 -29.08 -2.68 -6.43
N ASP A 76 -29.58 -1.49 -6.09
CA ASP A 76 -30.99 -1.29 -5.77
C ASP A 76 -31.86 -1.22 -7.03
N GLU A 77 -33.18 -1.08 -6.83
CA GLU A 77 -34.15 -0.97 -7.92
C GLU A 77 -33.93 0.28 -8.81
N LYS A 78 -33.09 1.24 -8.38
CA LYS A 78 -32.72 2.46 -9.10
C LYS A 78 -31.36 2.36 -9.79
N GLY A 79 -30.66 1.23 -9.64
CA GLY A 79 -29.34 0.99 -10.21
C GLY A 79 -28.18 1.55 -9.37
N GLU A 80 -28.43 2.07 -8.17
CA GLU A 80 -27.37 2.53 -7.25
C GLU A 80 -26.70 1.33 -6.57
N THR A 81 -25.37 1.40 -6.41
CA THR A 81 -24.61 0.30 -5.79
C THR A 81 -24.83 0.28 -4.28
N ILE A 82 -25.53 -0.73 -3.80
CA ILE A 82 -25.74 -1.01 -2.37
C ILE A 82 -24.46 -1.59 -1.76
N LYS A 83 -23.79 -2.49 -2.50
CA LYS A 83 -22.61 -3.22 -2.01
C LYS A 83 -21.59 -3.38 -3.12
N LYS A 84 -20.38 -2.86 -2.85
CA LYS A 84 -19.22 -3.06 -3.73
C LYS A 84 -18.87 -4.55 -3.80
N SER A 85 -18.46 -4.99 -4.98
CA SER A 85 -17.98 -6.35 -5.21
C SER A 85 -16.80 -6.69 -4.29
N SER A 86 -16.77 -7.93 -3.81
CA SER A 86 -15.64 -8.49 -3.07
C SER A 86 -14.69 -9.29 -3.97
N VAL A 87 -14.99 -9.37 -5.27
CA VAL A 87 -14.23 -10.11 -6.26
C VAL A 87 -13.24 -9.16 -6.91
N LEU A 88 -11.95 -9.50 -6.84
CA LEU A 88 -10.89 -8.77 -7.51
C LEU A 88 -10.67 -9.35 -8.90
N ASN A 89 -10.58 -8.47 -9.88
CA ASN A 89 -10.12 -8.77 -11.22
C ASN A 89 -8.71 -8.19 -11.37
N ILE A 90 -7.71 -9.07 -11.49
CA ILE A 90 -6.31 -8.70 -11.61
C ILE A 90 -5.83 -9.07 -13.00
N THR A 91 -5.24 -8.12 -13.72
CA THR A 91 -4.63 -8.37 -15.03
C THR A 91 -3.11 -8.27 -14.91
N VAL A 92 -2.42 -9.24 -15.49
CA VAL A 92 -0.96 -9.29 -15.57
C VAL A 92 -0.58 -9.46 -17.04
N GLY A 93 -0.16 -8.37 -17.68
CA GLY A 93 0.00 -8.35 -19.14
C GLY A 93 -1.34 -8.63 -19.85
N ASN A 94 -1.44 -9.77 -20.54
CA ASN A 94 -2.65 -10.20 -21.24
C ASN A 94 -3.43 -11.29 -20.49
N ASN A 95 -2.97 -11.70 -19.31
CA ASN A 95 -3.58 -12.77 -18.53
C ASN A 95 -4.40 -12.20 -17.38
N GLN A 96 -5.44 -12.94 -16.99
CA GLN A 96 -6.39 -12.52 -15.97
C GLN A 96 -6.39 -13.48 -14.78
N ILE A 97 -6.54 -12.92 -13.58
CA ILE A 97 -6.74 -13.63 -12.32
C ILE A 97 -8.01 -13.07 -11.70
N ILE A 98 -8.97 -13.95 -11.38
CA ILE A 98 -10.16 -13.60 -10.59
C ILE A 98 -9.95 -14.11 -9.18
N HIS A 99 -9.86 -13.20 -8.22
CA HIS A 99 -9.51 -13.52 -6.83
C HIS A 99 -10.64 -13.15 -5.87
N VAL A 100 -10.92 -14.04 -4.91
CA VAL A 100 -11.97 -13.83 -3.89
C VAL A 100 -11.47 -14.23 -2.52
N GLY A 101 -11.70 -13.36 -1.53
CA GLY A 101 -11.82 -13.76 -0.13
C GLY A 101 -10.54 -13.89 0.70
N SER A 102 -9.42 -14.36 0.14
CA SER A 102 -8.18 -14.53 0.92
C SER A 102 -7.27 -13.31 0.88
N SER A 103 -6.34 -13.25 1.85
CA SER A 103 -5.33 -12.21 1.94
C SER A 103 -4.43 -12.19 0.71
N LEU A 104 -4.15 -11.00 0.20
CA LEU A 104 -3.31 -10.77 -0.97
C LEU A 104 -2.38 -9.60 -0.71
N ILE A 105 -1.11 -9.77 -1.09
CA ILE A 105 -0.11 -8.71 -1.09
C ILE A 105 0.41 -8.57 -2.51
N LEU A 106 0.28 -7.36 -3.07
CA LEU A 106 0.89 -6.97 -4.34
C LEU A 106 2.01 -5.98 -4.05
N GLN A 107 3.25 -6.39 -4.27
CA GLN A 107 4.43 -5.56 -4.03
C GLN A 107 5.13 -5.19 -5.33
N GLU A 108 5.50 -3.92 -5.49
CA GLU A 108 6.42 -3.51 -6.56
C GLU A 108 7.77 -4.20 -6.41
N ASP A 109 8.40 -4.52 -7.54
CA ASP A 109 9.73 -5.09 -7.56
C ASP A 109 10.76 -4.18 -6.87
N GLY A 110 11.72 -4.79 -6.18
CA GLY A 110 12.67 -4.11 -5.31
C GLY A 110 12.15 -3.76 -3.91
N LEU A 111 10.90 -4.10 -3.56
CA LEU A 111 10.49 -4.24 -2.16
C LEU A 111 10.86 -5.63 -1.65
N GLN A 112 11.65 -5.67 -0.59
CA GLN A 112 12.09 -6.92 0.04
C GLN A 112 11.20 -7.27 1.23
N ASP A 113 10.43 -8.35 1.10
CA ASP A 113 9.76 -8.99 2.24
C ASP A 113 10.80 -9.76 3.07
N LEU A 114 11.04 -9.29 4.28
CA LEU A 114 11.99 -9.87 5.22
C LEU A 114 11.53 -11.24 5.74
N MET A 115 10.26 -11.62 5.54
CA MET A 115 9.74 -12.91 5.99
C MET A 115 9.72 -13.99 4.91
N LYS A 116 10.02 -13.64 3.66
CA LYS A 116 9.91 -14.53 2.50
C LYS A 116 10.67 -15.85 2.67
N ASP A 117 11.85 -15.80 3.27
CA ASP A 117 12.71 -16.98 3.47
C ASP A 117 12.45 -17.66 4.82
N THR A 118 11.96 -16.91 5.80
CA THR A 118 11.59 -17.43 7.12
C THR A 118 10.34 -18.33 7.05
N LEU A 119 9.37 -18.01 6.19
CA LEU A 119 8.14 -18.81 6.03
C LEU A 119 8.37 -20.16 5.33
N LYS A 120 9.50 -20.34 4.64
CA LYS A 120 9.87 -21.61 3.97
C LYS A 120 10.61 -22.59 4.87
N THR A 121 11.20 -22.09 5.94
CA THR A 121 12.09 -22.85 6.80
C THR A 121 11.48 -22.83 8.20
N THR A 122 10.74 -23.88 8.55
CA THR A 122 10.22 -24.12 9.91
C THR A 122 11.31 -24.13 11.00
N GLU A 123 12.58 -24.05 10.61
CA GLU A 123 13.77 -24.20 11.45
C GLU A 123 14.50 -22.88 11.78
N ILE A 124 14.26 -21.77 11.07
CA ILE A 124 15.07 -20.56 11.30
C ILE A 124 14.59 -19.73 12.50
N ILE A 125 13.34 -19.91 12.93
CA ILE A 125 12.88 -19.29 14.17
C ILE A 125 13.11 -20.27 15.33
N ASN A 126 14.37 -20.47 15.69
CA ASN A 126 14.72 -20.75 17.08
C ASN A 126 14.28 -19.52 17.89
N GLN A 127 12.99 -19.44 18.18
CA GLN A 127 12.38 -18.39 18.96
C GLN A 127 12.92 -18.53 20.38
N ASP A 128 13.83 -17.64 20.76
CA ASP A 128 13.82 -17.20 22.13
C ASP A 128 12.45 -16.54 22.38
N LYS A 129 11.54 -17.29 22.98
CA LYS A 129 10.17 -16.85 23.29
C LYS A 129 10.14 -15.64 24.24
N SER A 130 11.28 -15.31 24.83
CA SER A 130 11.47 -14.14 25.68
C SER A 130 11.53 -12.83 24.90
N ARG A 131 11.75 -12.88 23.57
CA ARG A 131 11.94 -11.69 22.72
C ARG A 131 10.72 -11.41 21.84
N PRO A 132 10.27 -10.14 21.73
CA PRO A 132 9.19 -9.77 20.82
C PRO A 132 9.46 -10.22 19.37
N PHE A 133 8.43 -10.74 18.70
CA PHE A 133 8.52 -11.28 17.35
C PHE A 133 9.23 -10.33 16.36
N LEU A 134 8.84 -9.05 16.34
CA LEU A 134 9.38 -8.08 15.40
C LEU A 134 10.85 -7.76 15.65
N ARG A 135 11.31 -7.84 16.90
CA ARG A 135 12.73 -7.69 17.26
C ARG A 135 13.57 -8.81 16.66
N ASN A 136 13.07 -10.06 16.71
CA ASN A 136 13.77 -11.19 16.11
C ASN A 136 13.93 -11.02 14.59
N ILE A 137 12.92 -10.51 13.89
CA ILE A 137 13.04 -10.19 12.46
C ILE A 137 14.06 -9.09 12.23
N VAL A 138 13.94 -7.96 12.93
CA VAL A 138 14.85 -6.81 12.75
C VAL A 138 16.31 -7.19 12.97
N ASP A 139 16.60 -7.99 13.99
CA ASP A 139 17.95 -8.46 14.29
C ASP A 139 18.46 -9.47 13.25
N SER A 140 17.61 -10.42 12.83
CA SER A 140 17.97 -11.43 11.81
C SER A 140 18.32 -10.80 10.47
N TYR A 141 17.67 -9.66 10.15
CA TYR A 141 17.89 -8.91 8.91
C TYR A 141 18.59 -7.58 9.14
N LYS A 142 19.46 -7.48 10.16
CA LYS A 142 20.15 -6.23 10.56
C LYS A 142 20.84 -5.52 9.39
N ASN A 143 21.40 -6.26 8.44
CA ASN A 143 22.05 -5.69 7.26
C ASN A 143 21.10 -4.87 6.38
N ILE A 144 19.82 -5.22 6.35
CA ILE A 144 18.77 -4.54 5.56
C ILE A 144 18.03 -3.51 6.43
N THR A 145 17.84 -3.78 7.72
CA THR A 145 17.09 -2.92 8.63
C THR A 145 17.94 -1.79 9.25
N SER A 146 19.27 -1.87 9.17
CA SER A 146 20.17 -0.84 9.66
C SER A 146 19.93 0.49 8.92
N GLY A 147 19.82 1.58 9.66
CA GLY A 147 19.54 2.91 9.12
C GLY A 147 18.07 3.16 8.74
N LYS A 148 17.24 2.11 8.62
CA LYS A 148 15.81 2.28 8.29
C LYS A 148 15.04 2.89 9.45
N LYS A 149 14.09 3.77 9.12
CA LYS A 149 13.29 4.53 10.10
C LYS A 149 12.01 3.84 10.50
N ARG A 150 11.43 3.02 9.62
CA ARG A 150 10.15 2.35 9.88
C ARG A 150 10.16 0.90 9.48
N VAL A 151 9.33 0.13 10.17
CA VAL A 151 9.04 -1.27 9.87
C VAL A 151 7.53 -1.46 9.75
N ILE A 152 7.11 -2.15 8.70
CA ILE A 152 5.72 -2.44 8.37
C ILE A 152 5.53 -3.95 8.58
N LEU A 153 4.72 -4.31 9.56
CA LEU A 153 4.32 -5.70 9.79
C LEU A 153 2.91 -5.92 9.23
N ILE A 154 2.77 -6.85 8.29
CA ILE A 154 1.50 -7.25 7.71
C ILE A 154 1.10 -8.60 8.27
N ARG A 155 -0.16 -8.72 8.67
CA ARG A 155 -0.75 -9.88 9.31
C ARG A 155 -2.04 -10.28 8.62
N SER A 156 -2.41 -11.55 8.75
CA SER A 156 -3.78 -11.97 8.47
C SER A 156 -4.74 -11.32 9.45
N GLN A 157 -6.03 -11.39 9.15
CA GLN A 157 -7.07 -10.86 10.04
C GLN A 157 -7.15 -11.61 11.39
N ASP A 158 -6.55 -12.81 11.46
CA ASP A 158 -6.39 -13.59 12.70
C ASP A 158 -5.09 -13.24 13.45
N GLY A 159 -4.36 -12.21 13.00
CA GLY A 159 -3.14 -11.71 13.64
C GLY A 159 -1.86 -12.50 13.34
N LYS A 160 -1.90 -13.51 12.46
CA LYS A 160 -0.70 -14.28 12.06
C LYS A 160 0.17 -13.44 11.10
N PRO A 161 1.49 -13.32 11.33
CA PRO A 161 2.40 -12.61 10.43
C PRO A 161 2.40 -13.17 8.99
N LEU A 162 2.37 -12.27 8.00
CA LEU A 162 2.40 -12.61 6.56
C LEU A 162 3.63 -12.09 5.84
N ALA A 163 4.01 -10.84 6.12
CA ALA A 163 5.14 -10.16 5.48
C ALA A 163 5.66 -9.04 6.38
N THR A 164 6.94 -8.72 6.24
CA THR A 164 7.55 -7.55 6.91
C THR A 164 8.38 -6.74 5.92
N PHE A 165 8.13 -5.44 5.86
CA PHE A 165 8.88 -4.49 5.04
C PHE A 165 9.53 -3.41 5.89
N VAL A 166 10.56 -2.76 5.37
CA VAL A 166 11.24 -1.63 6.04
C VAL A 166 11.48 -0.49 5.05
N GLY A 167 11.52 0.74 5.55
CA GLY A 167 11.75 1.92 4.72
C GLY A 167 12.10 3.16 5.53
N ASP A 168 12.58 4.18 4.84
CA ASP A 168 12.90 5.48 5.42
C ASP A 168 11.70 6.43 5.32
N ASN A 169 11.08 6.46 4.14
CA ASN A 169 9.90 7.26 3.84
C ASN A 169 8.72 6.32 3.58
N VAL A 170 7.79 6.27 4.52
CA VAL A 170 6.60 5.43 4.43
C VAL A 170 5.34 6.30 4.48
N SER A 171 4.45 6.18 3.51
CA SER A 171 3.11 6.76 3.59
C SER A 171 2.07 5.72 3.21
N TYR A 172 0.82 5.97 3.56
CA TYR A 172 -0.30 5.07 3.26
C TYR A 172 -1.47 5.88 2.70
N PHE A 173 -2.27 5.25 1.86
CA PHE A 173 -3.40 5.87 1.18
C PHE A 173 -4.55 4.89 1.02
N ALA A 174 -5.76 5.42 0.98
CA ALA A 174 -6.97 4.65 0.72
C ALA A 174 -7.03 4.24 -0.75
N THR A 175 -7.58 3.05 -1.02
CA THR A 175 -7.83 2.56 -2.36
C THR A 175 -9.33 2.56 -2.67
N ASP A 176 -9.67 2.54 -3.95
CA ASP A 176 -11.02 2.34 -4.46
C ASP A 176 -11.57 0.92 -4.18
N ILE A 177 -10.66 -0.05 -4.02
CA ILE A 177 -10.93 -1.42 -3.59
C ILE A 177 -11.24 -1.47 -2.08
N PRO A 178 -12.35 -2.11 -1.65
CA PRO A 178 -12.66 -2.32 -0.24
C PRO A 178 -11.67 -3.26 0.44
N LYS A 179 -11.42 -3.01 1.73
CA LYS A 179 -10.52 -3.84 2.57
C LYS A 179 -9.09 -3.91 2.03
N SER A 180 -8.64 -2.86 1.34
CA SER A 180 -7.25 -2.71 0.97
C SER A 180 -6.68 -1.37 1.38
N THR A 181 -5.34 -1.33 1.42
CA THR A 181 -4.56 -0.13 1.70
C THR A 181 -3.37 -0.13 0.77
N GLY A 182 -3.09 1.03 0.17
CA GLY A 182 -1.85 1.27 -0.52
C GLY A 182 -0.82 1.85 0.45
N ILE A 183 0.42 1.38 0.36
CA ILE A 183 1.56 1.88 1.14
C ILE A 183 2.66 2.23 0.14
N LEU A 184 3.19 3.44 0.24
CA LEU A 184 4.36 3.88 -0.51
C LEU A 184 5.59 3.77 0.41
N ILE A 185 6.55 2.93 0.03
CA ILE A 185 7.78 2.69 0.80
C ILE A 185 8.96 3.08 -0.09
N ASP A 186 9.68 4.15 0.28
CA ASP A 186 10.86 4.65 -0.44
C ASP A 186 10.59 4.80 -1.96
N GLY A 187 9.40 5.29 -2.31
CA GLY A 187 8.96 5.51 -3.70
C GLY A 187 8.41 4.27 -4.43
N LYS A 188 8.30 3.12 -3.76
CA LYS A 188 7.73 1.88 -4.31
C LYS A 188 6.38 1.54 -3.71
N TYR A 189 5.49 1.01 -4.54
CA TYR A 189 4.12 0.72 -4.14
C TYR A 189 3.95 -0.68 -3.56
N LEU A 190 3.18 -0.76 -2.49
CA LEU A 190 2.72 -1.98 -1.84
C LEU A 190 1.21 -1.88 -1.67
N LEU A 191 0.47 -2.84 -2.20
CA LEU A 191 -0.95 -3.01 -1.95
C LEU A 191 -1.15 -4.21 -1.04
N ILE A 192 -1.91 -3.99 0.04
CA ILE A 192 -2.37 -5.06 0.92
C ILE A 192 -3.89 -5.16 0.82
N TYR A 193 -4.40 -6.37 0.66
CA TYR A 193 -5.83 -6.67 0.56
C TYR A 193 -6.21 -7.75 1.57
N ARG A 194 -7.23 -7.46 2.39
CA ARG A 194 -7.72 -8.31 3.47
C ARG A 194 -6.61 -8.75 4.45
N CYS A 195 -5.81 -7.78 4.85
CA CYS A 195 -4.76 -7.93 5.84
C CYS A 195 -4.90 -6.86 6.92
N ASP A 196 -4.43 -7.17 8.11
CA ASP A 196 -4.11 -6.17 9.13
C ASP A 196 -2.67 -5.70 8.94
N TYR A 197 -2.37 -4.46 9.30
CA TYR A 197 -1.00 -3.96 9.24
C TYR A 197 -0.70 -3.04 10.42
N THR A 198 0.59 -2.90 10.73
CA THR A 198 1.07 -1.92 11.70
C THR A 198 2.41 -1.38 11.23
N ILE A 199 2.53 -0.05 11.21
CA ILE A 199 3.75 0.66 10.87
C ILE A 199 4.34 1.18 12.17
N TYR A 200 5.54 0.74 12.50
CA TYR A 200 6.27 1.14 13.71
C TYR A 200 7.42 2.06 13.34
N ASP A 201 7.68 3.06 14.17
CA ASP A 201 9.00 3.69 14.18
C ASP A 201 10.02 2.66 14.68
N MET A 202 11.14 2.57 13.95
CA MET A 202 12.16 1.54 14.20
C MET A 202 12.78 1.66 15.60
N ASP A 203 12.78 2.87 16.17
CA ASP A 203 13.30 3.14 17.51
C ASP A 203 12.47 2.48 18.63
N LEU A 204 11.21 2.10 18.35
CA LEU A 204 10.39 1.32 19.29
C LEU A 204 10.74 -0.17 19.30
N ILE A 205 11.49 -0.64 18.30
CA ILE A 205 11.82 -2.05 18.12
C ILE A 205 13.27 -2.34 18.51
N ARG A 206 14.16 -1.35 18.38
CA ARG A 206 15.62 -1.47 18.62
C ARG A 206 16.02 -1.65 20.08
#